data_AF-A0A1G1XR13-F1
#
_entry.id   AF-A0A1G1XR13-F1
#
_cell.length_a   1.000
_cell.length_b   1.000
_cell.length_c   1.000
_cell.angle_alpha   90.00
_cell.angle_beta   90.00
_cell.angle_gamma   90.00
#
_symmetry.space_group_name_H-M   'P 1'
#
loop_
_entity.id
_entity.type
_entity.pdbx_description
1 polymer ?
#
loop_
_entity_poly.entity_id
_entity_poly.type
_entity_poly.pdbx_seq_one_letter_code
_entity_poly.pdbx_strand_id
1 'polypeptide(L)' 'MNEESHEITVKTHPCHCGHIIRFLVTDGREPLTEKFRQALTNRNIFIVKKGQIICCPSCEKKITIP' A
#
# COMPACT_ATOMS: atom_id res chain seq x y z
N MET A 1 -12.91 -16.23 -21.41
CA MET A 1 -13.02 -15.43 -20.18
C MET A 1 -11.68 -14.73 -20.03
N ASN A 2 -11.62 -13.41 -20.24
CA ASN A 2 -10.37 -12.68 -20.13
C ASN A 2 -10.11 -12.44 -18.63
N GLU A 3 -9.17 -13.19 -18.06
CA GLU A 3 -8.54 -12.81 -16.80
C GLU A 3 -7.69 -11.57 -17.08
N GLU A 4 -8.29 -10.40 -16.92
CA GLU A 4 -7.54 -9.16 -16.75
C GLU A 4 -6.75 -9.31 -15.44
N SER A 5 -5.49 -9.74 -15.56
CA SER A 5 -4.51 -9.60 -14.50
C SER A 5 -4.29 -8.10 -14.30
N HIS A 6 -5.11 -7.48 -13.44
CA HIS A 6 -4.82 -6.16 -12.91
C HIS A 6 -3.49 -6.27 -12.18
N GLU A 7 -2.42 -5.75 -12.78
CA GLU A 7 -1.09 -5.77 -12.19
C GLU A 7 -1.09 -4.83 -10.98
N ILE A 8 -1.15 -5.42 -9.79
CA ILE A 8 -1.18 -4.69 -8.54
C ILE A 8 0.25 -4.22 -8.23
N THR A 9 0.52 -2.95 -8.51
CA THR A 9 1.85 -2.36 -8.28
C THR A 9 2.00 -1.95 -6.82
N VAL A 10 2.74 -2.75 -6.05
CA VAL A 10 3.17 -2.37 -4.68
C VAL A 10 4.38 -1.45 -4.79
N LYS A 11 4.28 -0.27 -4.19
CA LYS A 11 5.39 0.68 -4.07
C LYS A 11 6.05 0.52 -2.70
N THR A 12 7.33 0.86 -2.64
CA THR A 12 8.10 0.91 -1.39
C THR A 12 8.67 2.30 -1.19
N HIS A 13 8.61 2.80 0.04
CA HIS A 13 9.22 4.06 0.43
C HIS A 13 10.12 3.86 1.65
N PRO A 14 11.43 4.12 1.55
CA PRO A 14 12.32 4.07 2.69
C PRO A 14 12.03 5.25 3.61
N CYS A 15 11.77 4.97 4.88
CA CYS A 15 11.67 6.01 5.90
C CYS A 15 13.07 6.37 6.43
N HIS A 16 13.22 7.60 6.93
CA HIS A 16 14.45 8.08 7.58
C HIS A 16 14.92 7.20 8.75
N CYS A 17 14.02 6.51 9.44
CA CYS A 17 14.36 5.58 10.53
C CYS A 17 14.95 4.24 10.04
N GLY A 18 15.14 4.04 8.74
CA GLY A 18 15.58 2.77 8.15
C GLY A 18 14.45 1.76 7.92
N HIS A 19 13.22 2.05 8.39
CA HIS A 19 12.06 1.20 8.13
C HIS A 19 11.59 1.35 6.67
N ILE A 20 11.33 0.23 5.98
CA ILE A 20 10.82 0.21 4.60
C ILE A 20 9.31 0.07 4.64
N ILE A 21 8.60 1.09 4.16
CA ILE A 21 7.14 1.07 4.14
C ILE A 21 6.69 0.60 2.78
N ARG A 22 5.84 -0.44 2.78
CA ARG A 22 5.26 -1.01 1.58
C ARG A 22 3.81 -0.58 1.48
N PHE A 23 3.38 -0.09 0.34
CA PHE A 23 2.00 0.33 0.16
C PHE A 23 1.52 0.10 -1.27
N LEU A 24 0.22 -0.17 -1.37
CA LEU A 24 -0.51 -0.26 -2.62
C LEU A 24 -1.32 1.01 -2.80
N VAL A 25 -1.09 1.73 -3.89
CA VAL A 25 -1.90 2.89 -4.27
C VAL A 25 -3.11 2.39 -5.03
N THR A 26 -4.31 2.65 -4.50
CA THR A 26 -5.57 2.34 -5.18
C THR A 26 -6.34 3.63 -5.51
N ASP A 27 -7.03 3.63 -6.64
CA ASP A 27 -7.97 4.71 -7.02
C ASP A 27 -9.34 4.54 -6.32
N GLY A 28 -9.51 3.48 -5.52
CA GLY A 28 -10.76 3.16 -4.83
C GLY A 28 -11.84 2.52 -5.71
N ARG A 29 -11.55 2.33 -7.00
CA ARG A 29 -12.40 1.60 -7.96
C ARG A 29 -12.08 0.11 -8.02
N GLU A 30 -10.97 -0.32 -7.41
CA GLU A 30 -10.54 -1.71 -7.43
C GLU A 30 -11.29 -2.50 -6.34
N PRO A 31 -12.02 -3.56 -6.71
CA PRO A 31 -12.64 -4.45 -5.75
C PRO A 31 -11.55 -5.32 -5.08
N LEU A 32 -10.87 -4.76 -4.07
CA LEU A 32 -9.96 -5.54 -3.22
C LEU A 32 -10.80 -6.50 -2.36
N THR A 33 -10.79 -7.78 -2.71
CA THR A 33 -11.45 -8.83 -1.93
C THR A 33 -10.90 -8.89 -0.50
N GLU A 34 -11.71 -9.36 0.44
CA GLU A 34 -11.29 -9.46 1.85
C GLU A 34 -10.03 -10.32 2.02
N LYS A 35 -9.96 -11.46 1.33
CA LYS A 35 -8.76 -12.31 1.27
C LYS A 35 -7.53 -11.55 0.80
N PHE A 36 -7.69 -10.70 -0.21
CA PHE A 36 -6.58 -9.92 -0.75
C PHE A 36 -6.13 -8.83 0.22
N ARG A 37 -7.07 -8.11 0.86
CA ARG A 37 -6.75 -7.16 1.93
C ARG A 37 -6.01 -7.84 3.08
N GLN A 38 -6.46 -9.02 3.49
CA GLN A 38 -5.82 -9.79 4.56
C GLN A 38 -4.40 -10.24 4.16
N ALA A 39 -4.19 -10.65 2.92
CA ALA A 39 -2.87 -10.99 2.39
C ALA A 39 -1.90 -9.80 2.39
N LEU A 40 -2.39 -8.59 2.06
CA LEU A 40 -1.60 -7.36 2.11
C LEU A 40 -1.25 -6.98 3.56
N THR A 41 -2.22 -7.03 4.47
CA THR A 41 -2.00 -6.76 5.90
C THR A 41 -0.98 -7.72 6.51
N ASN A 42 -1.08 -9.02 6.22
CA ASN A 42 -0.12 -10.02 6.69
C ASN A 42 1.31 -9.78 6.19
N ARG A 43 1.47 -9.05 5.08
CA ARG A 43 2.76 -8.66 4.50
C ARG A 43 3.22 -7.26 4.91
N ASN A 44 2.51 -6.61 5.83
CA ASN A 44 2.73 -5.21 6.22
C ASN A 44 2.66 -4.25 5.01
N ILE A 45 1.71 -4.48 4.10
CA ILE A 45 1.46 -3.62 2.93
C ILE A 45 0.21 -2.78 3.21
N PHE A 46 0.37 -1.47 3.25
CA PHE A 46 -0.72 -0.52 3.48
C PHE A 46 -1.49 -0.25 2.19
N ILE A 47 -2.82 -0.26 2.23
CA ILE A 47 -3.65 0.18 1.11
C ILE A 47 -3.91 1.67 1.29
N VAL A 48 -3.47 2.48 0.33
CA VAL A 48 -3.51 3.94 0.39
C VAL A 48 -4.16 4.51 -0.87
N LYS A 49 -4.83 5.65 -0.75
CA LYS A 49 -5.28 6.41 -1.92
C LYS A 49 -4.17 7.34 -2.42
N LYS A 50 -4.19 7.69 -3.70
CA LYS A 50 -3.27 8.71 -4.25
C LYS A 50 -3.41 10.01 -3.45
N GLY A 51 -2.28 10.58 -3.02
CA GLY A 51 -2.24 11.79 -2.20
C GLY A 51 -2.58 11.60 -0.72
N GLN A 52 -2.83 10.37 -0.24
CA GLN A 52 -2.89 10.13 1.21
C GLN A 52 -1.52 10.24 1.86
N ILE A 53 -1.55 10.66 3.12
CA ILE A 53 -0.39 10.68 4.00
C ILE A 53 -0.45 9.42 4.87
N ILE A 54 0.65 8.67 4.92
CA ILE A 54 0.81 7.55 5.85
C ILE A 54 1.86 7.87 6.90
N CYS A 55 1.69 7.31 8.09
CA CYS A 55 2.70 7.40 9.13
C CYS A 55 3.59 6.16 9.10
N CYS A 56 4.90 6.35 9.25
CA CYS A 56 5.81 5.23 9.46
C CYS A 56 5.44 4.52 10.76
N PRO A 57 5.25 3.19 10.76
CA PRO A 57 4.90 2.45 11.97
C PRO A 57 6.04 2.44 13.01
N SER A 58 7.28 2.74 12.61
CA SER A 58 8.44 2.70 13.50
C SER A 58 8.78 4.04 14.15
N CYS A 59 8.50 5.16 13.49
CA CYS A 59 8.90 6.49 13.98
C CYS A 59 7.79 7.54 13.86
N GLU A 60 6.59 7.12 13.44
CA GLU A 60 5.38 7.95 13.29
C GLU A 60 5.54 9.16 12.34
N LYS A 61 6.64 9.21 11.59
CA LYS A 61 6.89 10.25 10.61
C LYS A 61 5.92 10.15 9.44
N LYS A 62 5.31 11.27 9.10
CA LYS A 62 4.38 11.41 7.97
C LYS A 62 5.11 11.31 6.64
N ILE A 63 4.57 10.52 5.73
CA ILE A 63 5.10 10.26 4.40
C ILE A 63 3.97 10.49 3.40
N THR A 64 4.23 11.35 2.43
CA THR A 64 3.29 11.68 1.36
C THR A 64 3.49 10.70 0.21
N ILE A 65 2.42 10.04 -0.20
CA ILE A 65 2.46 9.12 -1.34
C ILE A 65 2.25 9.91 -2.64
N PRO A 66 3.21 9.89 -3.59
CA PRO A 66 3.09 10.58 -4.88
C PRO A 66 2.08 9.91 -5.84
#